data_AF-A0A8J3K7J3-F1
#
_entry.id   AF-A0A8J3K7J3-F1
#
_cell.length_a   1.000
_cell.length_b   1.000
_cell.length_c   1.000
_cell.angle_alpha   90.00
_cell.angle_beta   90.00
_cell.angle_gamma   90.00
#
_symmetry.space_group_name_H-M   'P 1'
#
loop_
_entity.id
_entity.type
_entity.pdbx_description
1 polymer ?
#
loop_
_entity_poly.entity_id
_entity_poly.type
_entity_poly.pdbx_seq_one_letter_code
_entity_poly.pdbx_strand_id
1 'polypeptide(L)'
;MSTLSRSGLDAVQDEFTNLVSRDTLWVTRAEIADLPEPRVPLSRLRDLLLGGTVSDGLADAVWHVLVIRAREASGPWATAALGMALPGLRRAARLARAGWRGDVEDLEGELLAGFLNRLQTVDVQAPRICGRLIDAAVRAVRRAGSAETVGLLPHALSVGSAVPGPPWDHPDWVLARAVAAAVLGREEAMLIGATRLGGMSLAQAAAEHGLTVSTTRRWRRQAELRLRDAIRAGELSFVPLRSRPRRKHPALSGGAAPE
;
A
#
# COMPACT_ATOMS: atom_id res chain seq x y z
N MET A 1 -22.46 22.66 -20.43
CA MET A 1 -21.17 22.14 -20.95
C MET A 1 -20.19 22.07 -19.80
N SER A 2 -20.24 21.00 -19.00
CA SER A 2 -19.30 20.81 -17.90
C SER A 2 -17.95 20.42 -18.49
N THR A 3 -16.95 21.29 -18.35
CA THR A 3 -15.55 20.92 -18.55
C THR A 3 -15.23 19.83 -17.54
N LEU A 4 -15.14 18.58 -17.99
CA LEU A 4 -14.60 17.48 -17.18
C LEU A 4 -13.17 17.89 -16.81
N SER A 5 -12.99 18.38 -15.59
CA SER A 5 -11.66 18.63 -15.03
C SER A 5 -10.91 17.30 -15.11
N ARG A 6 -9.74 17.30 -15.75
CA ARG A 6 -8.96 16.08 -15.95
C ARG A 6 -8.42 15.66 -14.58
N SER A 7 -8.72 14.43 -14.14
CA SER A 7 -8.15 13.83 -12.93
C SER A 7 -6.63 14.00 -12.90
N GLY A 8 -6.08 14.38 -11.74
CA GLY A 8 -4.63 14.57 -11.59
C GLY A 8 -3.85 13.28 -11.83
N LEU A 9 -4.39 12.13 -11.44
CA LEU A 9 -3.78 10.83 -11.71
C LEU A 9 -3.78 10.49 -13.22
N ASP A 10 -4.80 10.92 -13.96
CA ASP A 10 -4.86 10.71 -15.40
C ASP A 10 -3.86 11.63 -16.13
N ALA A 11 -3.72 12.89 -15.71
CA ALA A 11 -2.68 13.77 -16.24
C ALA A 11 -1.27 13.16 -16.08
N VAL A 12 -0.97 12.58 -14.91
CA VAL A 12 0.31 11.86 -14.67
C VAL A 12 0.44 10.64 -15.58
N GLN A 13 -0.64 9.86 -15.79
CA GLN A 13 -0.63 8.72 -16.70
C GLN A 13 -0.28 9.15 -18.13
N ASP A 14 -0.86 10.25 -18.60
CA ASP A 14 -0.64 10.74 -19.95
C ASP A 14 0.79 11.24 -20.14
N GLU A 15 1.31 12.01 -19.17
CA GLU A 15 2.69 12.48 -19.19
C GLU A 15 3.68 11.31 -19.12
N PHE A 16 3.44 10.33 -18.24
CA PHE A 16 4.25 9.14 -18.16
C PHE A 16 4.21 8.30 -19.45
N THR A 17 3.05 8.20 -20.08
CA THR A 17 2.90 7.48 -21.37
C THR A 17 3.70 8.19 -22.47
N ASN A 18 3.64 9.52 -22.53
CA ASN A 18 4.46 10.33 -23.44
C ASN A 18 5.96 10.24 -23.15
N LEU A 19 6.33 10.09 -21.89
CA LEU A 19 7.72 9.94 -21.48
C LEU A 19 8.29 8.59 -21.90
N VAL A 20 7.53 7.52 -21.64
CA VAL A 20 7.92 6.15 -21.95
C VAL A 20 7.93 5.88 -23.46
N SER A 21 7.04 6.51 -24.23
CA SER A 21 7.01 6.35 -25.69
C SER A 21 8.24 6.91 -26.41
N ARG A 22 8.96 7.85 -25.78
CA ARG A 22 10.21 8.42 -26.31
C ARG A 22 11.44 7.56 -26.02
N ASP A 23 11.31 6.58 -25.12
CA ASP A 23 12.37 5.68 -24.66
C ASP A 23 13.68 6.38 -24.23
N THR A 24 13.55 7.59 -23.68
CA THR A 24 14.68 8.44 -23.29
C THR A 24 15.19 8.17 -21.88
N LEU A 25 14.53 7.31 -21.11
CA LEU A 25 14.88 7.01 -19.73
C LEU A 25 15.09 5.51 -19.53
N TRP A 26 16.26 5.17 -18.98
CA TRP A 26 16.70 3.81 -18.74
C TRP A 26 17.56 3.74 -17.48
N VAL A 27 17.63 2.54 -16.92
CA VAL A 27 18.57 2.17 -15.86
C VAL A 27 19.60 1.19 -16.42
N THR A 28 20.79 1.16 -15.82
CA THR A 28 21.89 0.31 -16.28
C THR A 28 22.30 -0.71 -15.23
N ARG A 29 22.97 -1.79 -15.65
CA ARG A 29 23.48 -2.82 -14.72
C ARG A 29 24.55 -2.28 -13.76
N ALA A 30 25.20 -1.17 -14.11
CA ALA A 30 26.10 -0.47 -13.21
C ALA A 30 25.37 0.12 -11.99
N GLU A 31 24.08 0.46 -12.14
CA GLU A 31 23.25 1.00 -11.05
C GLU A 31 22.49 -0.11 -10.30
N ILE A 32 22.11 -1.17 -11.02
CA ILE A 32 21.35 -2.30 -10.48
C ILE A 32 21.94 -3.59 -11.05
N ALA A 33 22.74 -4.30 -10.24
CA ALA A 33 23.47 -5.49 -10.69
C ALA A 33 22.55 -6.59 -11.23
N ASP A 34 21.38 -6.78 -10.62
CA ASP A 34 20.45 -7.87 -10.91
C ASP A 34 19.53 -7.61 -12.12
N LEU A 35 19.86 -6.64 -12.99
CA LEU A 35 19.05 -6.37 -14.19
C LEU A 35 19.17 -7.48 -15.23
N PRO A 36 18.05 -7.84 -15.90
CA PRO A 36 18.05 -8.88 -16.94
C PRO A 36 18.92 -8.49 -18.15
N GLU A 37 18.97 -7.19 -18.48
CA GLU A 37 19.72 -6.66 -19.62
C GLU A 37 20.68 -5.55 -19.15
N PRO A 38 21.77 -5.26 -19.87
CA PRO A 38 22.76 -4.24 -19.47
C PRO A 38 22.17 -2.83 -19.32
N ARG A 39 21.12 -2.53 -20.09
CA ARG A 39 20.37 -1.29 -20.07
C ARG A 39 18.89 -1.64 -20.25
N VAL A 40 18.05 -1.22 -19.31
CA VAL A 40 16.63 -1.53 -19.31
C VAL A 40 15.82 -0.24 -19.35
N PRO A 41 14.95 -0.03 -20.36
CA PRO A 41 14.10 1.14 -20.44
C PRO A 41 12.99 1.12 -19.38
N LEU A 42 12.45 2.30 -19.03
CA LEU A 42 11.39 2.42 -18.03
C LEU A 42 10.12 1.62 -18.35
N SER A 43 9.72 1.54 -19.62
CA SER A 43 8.60 0.67 -20.07
C SER A 43 8.79 -0.77 -19.60
N ARG A 44 9.98 -1.31 -19.85
CA ARG A 44 10.32 -2.69 -19.52
C ARG A 44 10.41 -2.90 -18.01
N LEU A 45 11.00 -1.97 -17.28
CA LEU A 45 11.00 -2.02 -15.80
C LEU A 45 9.60 -2.03 -15.22
N ARG A 46 8.69 -1.21 -15.75
CA ARG A 46 7.29 -1.19 -15.32
C ARG A 46 6.65 -2.56 -15.51
N ASP A 47 6.81 -3.14 -16.68
CA ASP A 47 6.21 -4.42 -17.01
C ASP A 47 6.80 -5.56 -16.15
N LEU A 48 8.10 -5.49 -15.83
CA LEU A 48 8.76 -6.41 -14.90
C LEU A 48 8.19 -6.29 -13.47
N LEU A 49 8.08 -5.07 -12.93
CA LEU A 49 7.54 -4.84 -11.60
C LEU A 49 6.06 -5.24 -11.48
N LEU A 50 5.28 -5.05 -12.55
CA LEU A 50 3.87 -5.46 -12.59
C LEU A 50 3.68 -6.95 -12.83
N GLY A 51 4.62 -7.61 -13.50
CA GLY A 51 4.58 -9.04 -13.79
C GLY A 51 4.71 -9.93 -12.54
N GLY A 52 5.12 -9.38 -11.40
CA GLY A 52 5.14 -10.08 -10.11
C GLY A 52 6.23 -11.16 -9.98
N THR A 53 7.14 -11.27 -10.95
CA THR A 53 8.27 -12.21 -10.97
C THR A 53 9.56 -11.62 -10.39
N VAL A 54 9.53 -10.34 -10.03
CA VAL A 54 10.69 -9.58 -9.52
C VAL A 54 10.84 -9.79 -8.02
N SER A 55 12.07 -9.99 -7.54
CA SER A 55 12.38 -10.06 -6.12
C SER A 55 12.19 -8.71 -5.43
N ASP A 56 11.88 -8.72 -4.13
CA ASP A 56 11.77 -7.50 -3.34
C ASP A 56 13.05 -6.65 -3.38
N GLY A 57 14.22 -7.31 -3.41
CA GLY A 57 15.51 -6.65 -3.54
C GLY A 57 15.70 -5.92 -4.87
N LEU A 58 15.32 -6.54 -5.99
CA LEU A 58 15.38 -5.89 -7.30
C LEU A 58 14.34 -4.77 -7.43
N ALA A 59 13.14 -4.95 -6.85
CA ALA A 59 12.15 -3.89 -6.79
C ALA A 59 12.64 -2.67 -6.00
N ASP A 60 13.20 -2.88 -4.80
CA ASP A 60 13.79 -1.79 -4.01
C ASP A 60 14.99 -1.16 -4.70
N ALA A 61 15.85 -1.92 -5.39
CA ALA A 61 16.95 -1.36 -6.16
C ALA A 61 16.47 -0.45 -7.31
N VAL A 62 15.41 -0.85 -8.02
CA VAL A 62 14.78 0.02 -9.04
C VAL A 62 14.27 1.31 -8.40
N TRP A 63 13.55 1.22 -7.28
CA TRP A 63 13.03 2.39 -6.58
C TRP A 63 14.13 3.27 -5.98
N HIS A 64 15.25 2.70 -5.54
CA HIS A 64 16.43 3.45 -5.11
C HIS A 64 16.94 4.35 -6.24
N VAL A 65 17.20 3.78 -7.42
CA VAL A 65 17.67 4.56 -8.58
C VAL A 65 16.65 5.61 -9.01
N LEU A 66 15.36 5.27 -9.06
CA LEU A 66 14.31 6.23 -9.39
C LEU A 66 14.29 7.43 -8.43
N VAL A 67 14.41 7.17 -7.13
CA VAL A 67 14.42 8.24 -6.11
C VAL A 67 15.66 9.11 -6.22
N ILE A 68 16.85 8.51 -6.37
CA ILE A 68 18.10 9.26 -6.51
C ILE A 68 18.04 10.18 -7.74
N ARG A 69 17.70 9.64 -8.92
CA ARG A 69 17.62 10.44 -10.14
C ARG A 69 16.53 11.52 -10.09
N ALA A 70 15.40 11.23 -9.44
CA ALA A 70 14.33 12.21 -9.27
C ALA A 70 14.68 13.34 -8.28
N ARG A 71 15.71 13.17 -7.43
CA ARG A 71 16.25 14.24 -6.57
C ARG A 71 17.33 15.06 -7.26
N GLU A 72 18.19 14.39 -8.02
CA GLU A 72 19.35 15.02 -8.66
C GLU A 72 18.97 15.81 -9.91
N ALA A 73 17.91 15.39 -10.62
CA ALA A 73 17.45 16.05 -11.83
C ALA A 73 16.08 16.67 -11.61
N SER A 74 15.94 17.97 -11.89
CA SER A 74 14.65 18.65 -12.11
C SER A 74 13.95 18.22 -13.41
N GLY A 75 14.38 17.11 -14.00
CA GLY A 75 13.91 16.55 -15.27
C GLY A 75 12.81 15.49 -15.10
N PRO A 76 12.60 14.64 -16.12
CA PRO A 76 11.43 13.76 -16.22
C PRO A 76 11.40 12.60 -15.20
N TRP A 77 12.41 12.48 -14.33
CA TRP A 77 12.53 11.38 -13.35
C TRP A 77 11.49 11.45 -12.23
N ALA A 78 11.03 12.63 -11.84
CA ALA A 78 9.92 12.77 -10.89
C ALA A 78 8.60 12.26 -11.50
N THR A 79 8.30 12.66 -12.75
CA THR A 79 7.17 12.14 -13.52
C THR A 79 7.28 10.63 -13.74
N ALA A 80 8.48 10.12 -14.03
CA ALA A 80 8.72 8.68 -14.15
C ALA A 80 8.39 7.95 -12.84
N ALA A 81 8.89 8.42 -11.70
CA ALA A 81 8.61 7.82 -10.39
C ALA A 81 7.10 7.82 -10.06
N LEU A 82 6.40 8.93 -10.34
CA LEU A 82 4.95 9.01 -10.20
C LEU A 82 4.22 8.01 -11.11
N GLY A 83 4.60 7.96 -12.39
CA GLY A 83 4.04 7.05 -13.38
C GLY A 83 4.21 5.57 -13.01
N MET A 84 5.39 5.23 -12.50
CA MET A 84 5.70 3.90 -11.97
C MET A 84 4.87 3.56 -10.71
N ALA A 85 4.52 4.56 -9.89
CA ALA A 85 3.69 4.39 -8.70
C ALA A 85 2.17 4.40 -8.98
N LEU A 86 1.73 4.79 -10.18
CA LEU A 86 0.30 4.98 -10.52
C LEU A 86 -0.60 3.80 -10.12
N PRO A 87 -0.23 2.52 -10.32
CA PRO A 87 -1.07 1.39 -9.89
C PRO A 87 -1.36 1.41 -8.39
N GLY A 88 -0.34 1.73 -7.58
CA GLY A 88 -0.45 1.88 -6.13
C GLY A 88 -1.24 3.14 -5.73
N LEU A 89 -0.97 4.27 -6.38
CA LEU A 89 -1.67 5.54 -6.12
C LEU A 89 -3.16 5.47 -6.50
N ARG A 90 -3.51 4.83 -7.63
CA ARG A 90 -4.92 4.59 -8.01
C ARG A 90 -5.62 3.68 -7.01
N ARG A 91 -4.93 2.66 -6.49
CA ARG A 91 -5.47 1.82 -5.40
C ARG A 91 -5.71 2.66 -4.15
N ALA A 92 -4.73 3.47 -3.74
CA ALA A 92 -4.85 4.35 -2.59
C ALA A 92 -6.01 5.34 -2.74
N ALA A 93 -6.15 5.97 -3.90
CA ALA A 93 -7.24 6.90 -4.21
C ALA A 93 -8.61 6.24 -4.06
N ARG A 94 -8.80 5.05 -4.67
CA ARG A 94 -10.07 4.32 -4.54
C ARG A 94 -10.42 3.97 -3.10
N LEU A 95 -9.43 3.63 -2.26
CA LEU A 95 -9.67 3.31 -0.86
C LEU A 95 -9.97 4.57 -0.04
N ALA A 96 -9.27 5.67 -0.30
CA ALA A 96 -9.45 6.93 0.41
C ALA A 96 -10.80 7.63 0.10
N ARG A 97 -11.36 7.42 -1.10
CA ARG A 97 -12.64 8.00 -1.52
C ARG A 97 -13.81 7.70 -0.56
N ALA A 98 -13.81 6.55 0.12
CA ALA A 98 -14.91 6.18 1.02
C ALA A 98 -15.05 7.08 2.25
N GLY A 99 -13.98 7.79 2.64
CA GLY A 99 -13.97 8.69 3.80
C GLY A 99 -13.66 10.15 3.46
N TRP A 100 -13.56 10.49 2.18
CA TRP A 100 -13.23 11.83 1.71
C TRP A 100 -14.50 12.67 1.52
N ARG A 101 -14.44 13.93 1.95
CA ARG A 101 -15.60 14.85 1.93
C ARG A 101 -15.48 15.97 0.89
N GLY A 102 -14.27 16.28 0.43
CA GLY A 102 -14.03 17.25 -0.64
C GLY A 102 -14.11 16.63 -2.05
N ASP A 103 -13.62 17.38 -3.03
CA ASP A 103 -13.61 16.94 -4.43
C ASP A 103 -12.55 15.85 -4.69
N VAL A 104 -12.80 15.01 -5.69
CA VAL A 104 -11.92 13.90 -6.04
C VAL A 104 -10.55 14.40 -6.51
N GLU A 105 -10.55 15.52 -7.22
CA GLU A 105 -9.38 16.21 -7.71
C GLU A 105 -8.47 16.65 -6.56
N ASP A 106 -9.03 17.16 -5.46
CA ASP A 106 -8.28 17.56 -4.28
C ASP A 106 -7.65 16.35 -3.59
N LEU A 107 -8.39 15.24 -3.45
CA LEU A 107 -7.84 14.00 -2.91
C LEU A 107 -6.65 13.50 -3.73
N GLU A 108 -6.78 13.53 -5.06
CA GLU A 108 -5.73 13.07 -5.96
C GLU A 108 -4.53 14.03 -5.95
N GLY A 109 -4.76 15.34 -5.86
CA GLY A 109 -3.74 16.35 -5.65
C GLY A 109 -2.95 16.11 -4.36
N GLU A 110 -3.64 15.83 -3.25
CA GLU A 110 -3.01 15.51 -1.96
C GLU A 110 -2.20 14.22 -1.98
N LEU A 111 -2.68 13.18 -2.70
CA LEU A 111 -1.89 11.96 -2.92
C LEU A 111 -0.59 12.26 -3.66
N LEU A 112 -0.68 12.98 -4.78
CA LEU A 112 0.45 13.31 -5.61
C LEU A 112 1.47 14.20 -4.87
N ALA A 113 0.98 15.23 -4.17
CA ALA A 113 1.81 16.10 -3.35
C ALA A 113 2.49 15.32 -2.21
N GLY A 114 1.75 14.48 -1.50
CA GLY A 114 2.29 13.63 -0.43
C GLY A 114 3.36 12.65 -0.91
N PHE A 115 3.17 12.06 -2.10
CA PHE A 115 4.17 11.22 -2.74
C PHE A 115 5.44 12.00 -3.07
N LEU A 116 5.32 13.13 -3.78
CA LEU A 116 6.45 13.95 -4.21
C LEU A 116 7.25 14.52 -3.03
N ASN A 117 6.56 15.01 -2.00
CA ASN A 117 7.20 15.48 -0.78
C ASN A 117 7.98 14.36 -0.09
N ARG A 118 7.45 13.14 -0.09
CA ARG A 118 8.18 12.00 0.48
C ARG A 118 9.31 11.53 -0.41
N LEU A 119 9.17 11.62 -1.73
CA LEU A 119 10.22 11.27 -2.68
C LEU A 119 11.51 12.05 -2.39
N GLN A 120 11.40 13.32 -2.01
CA GLN A 120 12.56 14.15 -1.65
C GLN A 120 13.24 13.76 -0.33
N THR A 121 12.55 13.04 0.57
CA THR A 121 13.00 12.84 1.96
C THR A 121 13.07 11.37 2.41
N VAL A 122 12.61 10.42 1.58
CA VAL A 122 12.62 9.00 1.92
C VAL A 122 14.04 8.48 2.10
N ASP A 123 14.27 7.74 3.18
CA ASP A 123 15.51 6.99 3.35
C ASP A 123 15.53 5.82 2.36
N VAL A 124 16.44 5.87 1.40
CA VAL A 124 16.58 4.89 0.32
C VAL A 124 17.35 3.64 0.74
N GLN A 125 18.01 3.64 1.91
CA GLN A 125 18.74 2.48 2.42
C GLN A 125 17.80 1.50 3.13
N ALA A 126 16.64 1.97 3.59
CA ALA A 126 15.64 1.14 4.21
C ALA A 126 14.71 0.49 3.15
N PRO A 127 14.32 -0.78 3.35
CA PRO A 127 13.52 -1.52 2.38
C PRO A 127 12.09 -0.95 2.22
N ARG A 128 11.38 -1.46 1.21
CA ARG A 128 10.02 -1.07 0.82
C ARG A 128 9.92 0.41 0.44
N ILE A 129 10.82 0.90 -0.40
CA ILE A 129 10.88 2.33 -0.76
C ILE A 129 9.56 2.79 -1.36
N CYS A 130 9.03 2.07 -2.35
CA CYS A 130 7.75 2.38 -3.00
C CYS A 130 6.57 2.39 -2.00
N GLY A 131 6.50 1.37 -1.15
CA GLY A 131 5.46 1.28 -0.12
C GLY A 131 5.47 2.50 0.78
N ARG A 132 6.65 2.91 1.27
CA ARG A 132 6.79 4.08 2.15
C ARG A 132 6.44 5.40 1.48
N LEU A 133 6.64 5.50 0.16
CA LEU A 133 6.19 6.65 -0.65
C LEU A 133 4.66 6.69 -0.75
N ILE A 134 4.02 5.56 -1.06
CA ILE A 134 2.55 5.43 -1.10
C ILE A 134 1.95 5.70 0.27
N ASP A 135 2.53 5.18 1.35
CA ASP A 135 2.05 5.44 2.71
C ASP A 135 2.10 6.94 3.05
N ALA A 136 3.08 7.66 2.52
CA ALA A 136 3.18 9.11 2.73
C ALA A 136 2.12 9.89 1.95
N ALA A 137 1.81 9.46 0.73
CA ALA A 137 0.69 9.97 -0.04
C ALA A 137 -0.63 9.79 0.74
N VAL A 138 -0.89 8.58 1.26
CA VAL A 138 -2.10 8.30 2.06
C VAL A 138 -2.13 9.13 3.34
N ARG A 139 -0.98 9.34 4.00
CA ARG A 139 -0.89 10.24 5.16
C ARG A 139 -1.21 11.70 4.80
N ALA A 140 -0.87 12.16 3.60
CA ALA A 140 -1.18 13.52 3.16
C ALA A 140 -2.69 13.72 3.01
N VAL A 141 -3.37 12.82 2.30
CA VAL A 141 -4.84 12.83 2.18
C VAL A 141 -5.52 12.84 3.56
N ARG A 142 -5.08 11.96 4.48
CA ARG A 142 -5.69 11.92 5.82
C ARG A 142 -5.50 13.22 6.61
N ARG A 143 -4.34 13.87 6.48
CA ARG A 143 -4.06 15.18 7.10
C ARG A 143 -4.96 16.26 6.51
N ALA A 144 -5.11 16.30 5.18
CA ALA A 144 -5.98 17.24 4.50
C ALA A 144 -7.45 17.08 4.91
N GLY A 145 -7.99 15.85 4.89
CA GLY A 145 -9.38 15.60 5.28
C GLY A 145 -9.67 15.87 6.75
N SER A 146 -8.67 15.68 7.63
CA SER A 146 -8.78 16.06 9.05
C SER A 146 -8.77 17.57 9.24
N ALA A 147 -7.92 18.30 8.49
CA ALA A 147 -7.86 19.75 8.54
C ALA A 147 -9.15 20.41 8.02
N GLU A 148 -9.73 19.86 6.96
CA GLU A 148 -11.02 20.30 6.42
C GLU A 148 -12.17 20.08 7.43
N THR A 149 -12.18 18.93 8.11
CA THR A 149 -13.17 18.64 9.17
C THR A 149 -13.03 19.58 10.36
N VAL A 150 -11.79 19.92 10.75
CA VAL A 150 -11.53 20.88 11.84
C VAL A 150 -11.86 22.32 11.44
N GLY A 151 -11.67 22.69 10.17
CA GLY A 151 -12.02 24.01 9.64
C GLY A 151 -13.52 24.26 9.49
N LEU A 152 -14.32 23.19 9.32
CA LEU A 152 -15.78 23.24 9.19
C LEU A 152 -16.52 23.23 10.55
N LEU A 153 -15.83 23.00 11.67
CA LEU A 153 -16.41 23.06 13.00
C LEU A 153 -16.26 24.48 13.58
N PRO A 154 -17.37 25.18 13.94
CA PRO A 154 -17.27 26.35 14.79
C PRO A 154 -16.62 25.92 16.11
N HIS A 155 -15.73 26.76 16.66
CA HIS A 155 -15.07 26.56 17.95
C HIS A 155 -16.09 26.22 19.08
N ALA A 156 -16.34 24.94 19.32
CA ALA A 156 -16.99 24.44 20.52
C ALA A 156 -16.74 22.93 20.69
N LEU A 157 -15.92 22.61 21.70
CA LEU A 157 -15.93 21.38 22.52
C LEU A 157 -15.34 20.06 21.97
N SER A 158 -14.04 19.90 22.24
CA SER A 158 -13.41 18.78 22.96
C SER A 158 -13.93 17.33 22.86
N VAL A 159 -13.03 16.46 22.38
CA VAL A 159 -12.68 15.10 22.86
C VAL A 159 -13.84 14.13 23.11
N GLY A 160 -14.14 13.31 22.10
CA GLY A 160 -14.88 12.05 22.25
C GLY A 160 -14.17 10.95 21.48
N SER A 161 -13.72 9.91 22.18
CA SER A 161 -13.24 8.67 21.55
C SER A 161 -14.43 8.00 20.88
N ALA A 162 -14.51 8.06 19.55
CA ALA A 162 -15.57 7.41 18.79
C ALA A 162 -15.33 5.90 18.77
N VAL A 163 -16.27 5.14 19.37
CA VAL A 163 -16.29 3.67 19.33
C VAL A 163 -16.39 3.21 17.86
N PRO A 164 -15.47 2.36 17.35
CA PRO A 164 -15.54 1.86 15.98
C PRO A 164 -16.70 0.87 15.80
N GLY A 165 -17.52 1.08 14.76
CA GLY A 165 -18.67 0.21 14.43
C GLY A 165 -18.28 -1.22 14.02
N PRO A 166 -19.18 -2.23 14.23
CA PRO A 166 -18.93 -3.66 13.94
C PRO A 166 -18.78 -3.99 12.44
N PRO A 167 -18.27 -5.20 12.05
CA PRO A 167 -18.24 -6.45 12.81
C PRO A 167 -16.85 -6.83 13.34
N TRP A 168 -16.79 -7.14 14.64
CA TRP A 168 -15.60 -7.53 15.40
C TRP A 168 -15.72 -8.96 15.91
N ASP A 169 -15.78 -9.96 15.03
CA ASP A 169 -16.02 -11.34 15.51
C ASP A 169 -14.79 -12.26 15.48
N HIS A 170 -13.62 -11.85 14.95
CA HIS A 170 -12.41 -12.67 15.09
C HIS A 170 -11.09 -11.86 14.96
N PRO A 171 -10.12 -12.01 15.88
CA PRO A 171 -8.86 -11.23 15.89
C PRO A 171 -8.02 -11.39 14.61
N ASP A 172 -8.14 -12.53 13.90
CA ASP A 172 -7.51 -12.73 12.59
C ASP A 172 -7.98 -11.73 11.53
N TRP A 173 -9.14 -11.09 11.69
CA TRP A 173 -9.63 -10.11 10.72
C TRP A 173 -8.80 -8.84 10.78
N VAL A 174 -8.23 -8.51 11.94
CA VAL A 174 -7.27 -7.41 12.08
C VAL A 174 -6.01 -7.71 11.28
N LEU A 175 -5.49 -8.95 11.35
CA LEU A 175 -4.34 -9.40 10.58
C LEU A 175 -4.64 -9.43 9.07
N ALA A 176 -5.81 -9.95 8.70
CA ALA A 176 -6.24 -9.99 7.31
C ALA A 176 -6.45 -8.58 6.72
N ARG A 177 -6.99 -7.64 7.50
CA ARG A 177 -7.11 -6.22 7.11
C ARG A 177 -5.73 -5.57 7.00
N ALA A 178 -4.81 -5.90 7.89
CA ALA A 178 -3.44 -5.39 7.83
C ALA A 178 -2.68 -5.90 6.61
N VAL A 179 -2.91 -7.15 6.18
CA VAL A 179 -2.38 -7.67 4.90
C VAL A 179 -3.05 -6.99 3.71
N ALA A 180 -4.37 -6.84 3.73
CA ALA A 180 -5.09 -6.17 2.65
C ALA A 180 -4.74 -4.68 2.50
N ALA A 181 -4.36 -4.03 3.60
CA ALA A 181 -3.81 -2.67 3.66
C ALA A 181 -2.29 -2.60 3.41
N ALA A 182 -1.62 -3.74 3.17
CA ALA A 182 -0.16 -3.84 3.00
C ALA A 182 0.68 -3.32 4.17
N VAL A 183 0.09 -3.23 5.37
CA VAL A 183 0.81 -2.94 6.63
C VAL A 183 1.69 -4.13 7.01
N LEU A 184 1.18 -5.34 6.79
CA LEU A 184 1.86 -6.60 7.02
C LEU A 184 2.00 -7.40 5.72
N GLY A 185 3.12 -8.14 5.59
CA GLY A 185 3.23 -9.24 4.65
C GLY A 185 2.41 -10.46 5.11
N ARG A 186 2.12 -11.39 4.20
CA ARG A 186 1.34 -12.61 4.51
C ARG A 186 2.04 -13.48 5.56
N GLU A 187 3.34 -13.73 5.40
CA GLU A 187 4.16 -14.48 6.35
C GLU A 187 4.21 -13.82 7.73
N GLU A 188 4.25 -12.48 7.78
CA GLU A 188 4.27 -11.74 9.03
C GLU A 188 2.94 -11.86 9.79
N ALA A 189 1.83 -11.82 9.05
CA ALA A 189 0.50 -12.04 9.62
C ALA A 189 0.32 -13.47 10.11
N MET A 190 0.84 -14.46 9.37
CA MET A 190 0.83 -15.87 9.81
C MET A 190 1.68 -16.09 11.06
N LEU A 191 2.89 -15.53 11.11
CA LEU A 191 3.76 -15.59 12.29
C LEU A 191 3.11 -14.96 13.53
N ILE A 192 2.46 -13.80 13.37
CA ILE A 192 1.73 -13.16 14.46
C ILE A 192 0.52 -14.01 14.86
N GLY A 193 -0.26 -14.50 13.89
CA GLY A 193 -1.44 -15.34 14.14
C GLY A 193 -1.07 -16.62 14.89
N ALA A 194 -0.12 -17.40 14.39
CA ALA A 194 0.33 -18.64 15.00
C ALA A 194 0.83 -18.45 16.44
N THR A 195 1.59 -17.37 16.70
CA THR A 195 2.26 -17.18 17.99
C THR A 195 1.50 -16.34 19.02
N ARG A 196 0.53 -15.51 18.60
CA ARG A 196 -0.30 -14.67 19.51
C ARG A 196 -1.72 -15.17 19.66
N LEU A 197 -2.25 -15.84 18.64
CA LEU A 197 -3.64 -16.30 18.59
C LEU A 197 -3.71 -17.84 18.59
N GLY A 198 -2.74 -18.51 17.97
CA GLY A 198 -2.68 -19.98 17.84
C GLY A 198 -1.85 -20.72 18.90
N GLY A 199 -1.28 -20.02 19.90
CA GLY A 199 -0.55 -20.65 21.01
C GLY A 199 0.82 -21.28 20.66
N MET A 200 1.30 -21.14 19.42
CA MET A 200 2.59 -21.67 18.99
C MET A 200 3.75 -20.93 19.69
N SER A 201 4.74 -21.67 20.18
CA SER A 201 5.94 -21.07 20.76
C SER A 201 6.84 -20.45 19.68
N LEU A 202 7.63 -19.44 20.06
CA LEU A 202 8.62 -18.84 19.14
C LEU A 202 9.68 -19.85 18.66
N ALA A 203 9.95 -20.90 19.45
CA ALA A 203 10.87 -21.96 19.07
C ALA A 203 10.30 -22.83 17.94
N GLN A 204 9.01 -23.18 18.04
CA GLN A 204 8.31 -23.94 16.99
C GLN A 204 8.18 -23.11 15.71
N ALA A 205 7.78 -21.84 15.80
CA ALA A 205 7.69 -20.95 14.64
C ALA A 205 9.06 -20.72 13.98
N ALA A 206 10.13 -20.63 14.77
CA ALA A 206 11.49 -20.52 14.24
C ALA A 206 11.91 -21.78 13.48
N ALA A 207 11.57 -22.97 13.98
CA ALA A 207 11.82 -24.23 13.30
C ALA A 207 11.05 -24.36 11.97
N GLU A 208 9.78 -23.95 11.93
CA GLU A 208 8.96 -23.97 10.71
C GLU A 208 9.51 -23.06 9.60
N HIS A 209 10.07 -21.90 9.96
CA HIS A 209 10.63 -20.94 9.02
C HIS A 209 12.14 -21.12 8.76
N GLY A 210 12.79 -22.13 9.37
CA GLY A 210 14.24 -22.36 9.23
C GLY A 210 15.10 -21.23 9.81
N LEU A 211 14.59 -20.50 10.79
CA LEU A 211 15.25 -19.33 11.40
C LEU A 211 15.69 -19.62 12.85
N THR A 212 16.54 -18.75 13.38
CA THR A 212 16.84 -18.76 14.82
C THR A 212 15.72 -18.08 15.62
N VAL A 213 15.52 -18.52 16.87
CA VAL A 213 14.51 -17.95 17.77
C VAL A 213 14.68 -16.43 17.95
N SER A 214 15.92 -15.93 18.02
CA SER A 214 16.22 -14.50 18.14
C SER A 214 15.80 -13.71 16.90
N THR A 215 16.01 -14.26 15.71
CA THR A 215 15.62 -13.63 14.43
C THR A 215 14.11 -13.59 14.33
N THR A 216 13.42 -14.71 14.61
CA THR A 216 11.95 -14.79 14.61
C THR A 216 11.33 -13.84 15.63
N ARG A 217 11.94 -13.71 16.83
CA ARG A 217 11.49 -12.74 17.85
C ARG A 217 11.59 -11.29 17.36
N ARG A 218 12.70 -10.92 16.69
CA ARG A 218 12.90 -9.58 16.15
C ARG A 218 11.93 -9.30 15.00
N TRP A 219 11.77 -10.26 14.09
CA TRP A 219 10.86 -10.18 12.96
C TRP A 219 9.41 -9.97 13.40
N ARG A 220 8.93 -10.81 14.34
CA ARG A 220 7.60 -10.66 14.94
C ARG A 220 7.42 -9.31 15.62
N ARG A 221 8.40 -8.86 16.42
CA ARG A 221 8.32 -7.58 17.13
C ARG A 221 8.19 -6.39 16.17
N GLN A 222 8.92 -6.38 15.05
CA GLN A 222 8.82 -5.31 14.07
C GLN A 222 7.46 -5.30 13.35
N ALA A 223 6.92 -6.49 13.04
CA ALA A 223 5.58 -6.62 12.49
C ALA A 223 4.50 -6.17 13.48
N GLU A 224 4.62 -6.54 14.77
CA GLU A 224 3.69 -6.10 15.83
C GLU A 224 3.69 -4.58 16.02
N LEU A 225 4.85 -3.93 15.94
CA LEU A 225 4.94 -2.47 16.03
C LEU A 225 4.21 -1.78 14.87
N ARG A 226 4.42 -2.25 13.64
CA ARG A 226 3.69 -1.75 12.46
C ARG A 226 2.18 -1.96 12.59
N LEU A 227 1.77 -3.14 13.05
CA LEU A 227 0.36 -3.46 13.29
C LEU A 227 -0.27 -2.54 14.34
N ARG A 228 0.42 -2.32 15.47
CA ARG A 228 -0.02 -1.41 16.53
C ARG A 228 -0.20 0.01 16.01
N ASP A 229 0.76 0.51 15.24
CA ASP A 229 0.74 1.88 14.73
C ASP A 229 -0.40 2.06 13.72
N ALA A 230 -0.65 1.05 12.86
CA ALA A 230 -1.79 1.03 11.94
C ALA A 230 -3.15 0.97 12.66
N ILE A 231 -3.25 0.21 13.75
CA ILE A 231 -4.46 0.18 14.58
C ILE A 231 -4.72 1.55 15.21
N ARG A 232 -3.68 2.17 15.81
CA ARG A 232 -3.78 3.50 16.43
C ARG A 232 -4.16 4.60 15.44
N ALA A 233 -3.66 4.48 14.21
CA ALA A 233 -3.98 5.41 13.13
C ALA A 233 -5.32 5.12 12.44
N GLY A 234 -6.06 4.08 12.86
CA GLY A 234 -7.37 3.71 12.29
C GLY A 234 -7.30 3.11 10.88
N GLU A 235 -6.13 2.70 10.41
CA GLU A 235 -5.89 2.25 9.02
C GLU A 235 -6.63 0.94 8.69
N LEU A 236 -6.99 0.17 9.72
CA LEU A 236 -7.68 -1.12 9.60
C LEU A 236 -9.21 -1.00 9.73
N SER A 237 -9.74 0.17 10.05
CA SER A 237 -11.17 0.37 10.29
C SER A 237 -11.99 0.41 8.99
N PHE A 238 -11.35 0.71 7.86
CA PHE A 238 -12.02 0.95 6.57
C PHE A 238 -11.63 -0.05 5.48
N VAL A 239 -10.98 -1.15 5.85
CA VAL A 239 -10.57 -2.19 4.90
C VAL A 239 -11.68 -3.24 4.82
N PRO A 240 -12.49 -3.25 3.74
CA PRO A 240 -13.45 -4.32 3.55
C PRO A 240 -12.68 -5.60 3.26
N LEU A 241 -12.77 -6.57 4.17
CA LEU A 241 -12.40 -7.93 3.84
C LEU A 241 -13.44 -8.42 2.85
N ARG A 242 -12.99 -8.88 1.67
CA ARG A 242 -13.90 -9.43 0.66
C ARG A 242 -14.72 -10.53 1.33
N SER A 243 -15.99 -10.25 1.59
CA SER A 243 -16.92 -11.27 2.08
C SER A 243 -16.91 -12.40 1.07
N ARG A 244 -16.47 -13.58 1.51
CA ARG A 244 -16.62 -14.81 0.74
C ARG A 244 -18.10 -14.90 0.36
N PRO A 245 -18.47 -15.11 -0.92
CA PRO A 245 -19.87 -15.28 -1.27
C PRO A 245 -20.43 -16.40 -0.40
N ARG A 246 -21.54 -16.12 0.32
CA ARG A 246 -22.27 -17.15 1.07
C ARG A 246 -22.45 -18.32 0.11
N ARG A 247 -21.85 -19.47 0.42
CA ARG A 247 -22.16 -20.72 -0.26
C ARG A 247 -23.67 -20.86 -0.13
N LYS A 248 -24.40 -20.77 -1.25
CA LYS A 248 -25.79 -21.20 -1.28
C LYS A 248 -25.76 -22.66 -0.84
N HIS A 249 -26.39 -22.97 0.29
CA HIS A 249 -26.68 -24.35 0.64
C HIS A 249 -27.47 -24.94 -0.53
N PRO A 250 -27.06 -26.08 -1.10
CA PRO A 250 -27.92 -26.79 -2.03
C PRO A 250 -29.22 -27.11 -1.28
N ALA A 251 -30.34 -26.70 -1.86
CA ALA A 251 -31.65 -27.11 -1.41
C ALA A 251 -31.66 -28.64 -1.39
N LEU A 252 -31.89 -29.22 -0.21
CA LEU A 252 -32.18 -30.63 -0.07
C LEU A 252 -33.51 -30.89 -0.77
N SER A 253 -33.44 -31.26 -2.04
CA SER A 253 -34.48 -32.03 -2.70
C SER A 253 -34.43 -33.44 -2.12
N GLY A 254 -35.23 -33.71 -1.09
CA GLY A 254 -35.53 -35.04 -0.61
C GLY A 254 -37.01 -35.31 -0.85
N GLY A 255 -37.32 -35.93 -1.98
CA GLY A 255 -38.65 -36.45 -2.24
C GLY A 255 -38.91 -37.77 -1.49
N ALA A 256 -40.19 -38.12 -1.48
CA ALA A 256 -40.78 -39.44 -1.23
C ALA A 256 -40.67 -40.00 0.21
N ALA A 257 -41.80 -39.96 0.91
CA ALA A 257 -42.14 -40.96 1.91
C ALA A 257 -43.20 -41.90 1.30
N PRO A 258 -43.02 -43.23 1.39
CA PRO A 258 -44.09 -44.18 1.15
C PRO A 258 -44.86 -44.44 2.46
N GLU A 259 -46.19 -44.47 2.39
CA GLU A 259 -47.07 -45.52 2.93
C GLU A 259 -48.52 -45.24 2.50
#